data_AF-A0A496S4C1-F1
#
_entry.id   AF-A0A496S4C1-F1
#
_cell.length_a   1.000
_cell.length_b   1.000
_cell.length_c   1.000
_cell.angle_alpha   90.00
_cell.angle_beta   90.00
_cell.angle_gamma   90.00
#
_symmetry.space_group_name_H-M   'P 1'
#
loop_
_entity.id
_entity.type
_entity.pdbx_description
1 polymer ?
#
loop_
_entity_poly.entity_id
_entity_poly.type
_entity_poly.pdbx_seq_one_letter_code
_entity_poly.pdbx_strand_id
1 'polypeptide(L)'
;MRVITFANQKGGCGKTTLAVNFAAGLAKRKIKTLLIDLDPQAHATLYLGYKDQSNNSVLKIFDNLIKNIEFDPKDYIISRNPEFSFVSSKIELGALESELSEKSYALELLKRLIEKTEPLNFEYIIVDTPPNLGFLTLNALKCADIVIIPLECSIFSLQGSENLKKIVSLFGDYYEKLPLFFHLITMFDKRSNFNKEFLRKIEKIIDNLLSPPVRNNIHLKEASYLGKTIFEHNPFCRGAQDIEKVIEDFLKKIKRIRAVDFSCEAHSAQKIYLVGDFNNWQRREEYALVRKNGRWQKKVYLPKGKYRYKFIIDNTWAHDNSNPYKETDNFGGYNSLLSLED
;
A
#
# COMPACT_ATOMS: atom_id res chain seq x y z
N MET A 1 -9.77 0.38 -9.83
CA MET A 1 -8.39 0.84 -9.55
C MET A 1 -8.02 0.46 -8.11
N ARG A 2 -6.80 -0.03 -7.86
CA ARG A 2 -6.24 -0.24 -6.53
C ARG A 2 -4.84 0.37 -6.39
N VAL A 3 -4.56 0.98 -5.25
CA VAL A 3 -3.24 1.60 -4.98
C VAL A 3 -2.37 0.65 -4.16
N ILE A 4 -1.19 0.30 -4.68
CA ILE A 4 -0.19 -0.55 -4.02
C ILE A 4 1.05 0.29 -3.73
N THR A 5 1.34 0.49 -2.45
CA THR A 5 2.49 1.26 -2.01
C THR A 5 3.61 0.31 -1.54
N PHE A 6 4.81 0.45 -2.09
CA PHE A 6 6.01 -0.23 -1.61
C PHE A 6 6.69 0.64 -0.56
N ALA A 7 6.65 0.24 0.71
CA ALA A 7 7.15 1.05 1.81
C ALA A 7 7.99 0.24 2.81
N ASN A 8 9.12 0.82 3.24
CA ASN A 8 9.99 0.33 4.30
C ASN A 8 10.99 1.43 4.66
N GLN A 9 11.15 1.69 5.97
CA GLN A 9 12.10 2.67 6.53
C GLN A 9 13.58 2.30 6.32
N LYS A 10 13.88 1.05 5.96
CA LYS A 10 15.25 0.64 5.63
C LYS A 10 15.56 0.95 4.17
N GLY A 11 16.62 1.73 3.93
CA GLY A 11 17.23 1.87 2.60
C GLY A 11 17.79 0.53 2.11
N GLY A 12 17.78 0.29 0.79
CA GLY A 12 18.40 -0.90 0.20
C GLY A 12 17.60 -2.20 0.25
N CYS A 13 16.43 -2.25 0.89
CA CYS A 13 15.61 -3.49 1.01
C CYS A 13 14.96 -4.01 -0.30
N GLY A 14 15.18 -3.30 -1.43
CA GLY A 14 14.65 -3.68 -2.74
C GLY A 14 13.29 -3.09 -3.11
N LYS A 15 12.81 -2.03 -2.43
CA LYS A 15 11.56 -1.30 -2.76
C LYS A 15 11.43 -0.97 -4.25
N THR A 16 12.31 -0.10 -4.76
CA THR A 16 12.29 0.33 -6.16
C THR A 16 12.35 -0.83 -7.14
N THR A 17 13.28 -1.77 -6.92
CA THR A 17 13.42 -2.96 -7.76
C THR A 17 12.12 -3.77 -7.80
N LEU A 18 11.46 -3.94 -6.66
CA LEU A 18 10.19 -4.62 -6.61
C LEU A 18 9.08 -3.78 -7.23
N ALA A 19 8.94 -2.50 -6.92
CA ALA A 19 7.90 -1.62 -7.44
C ALA A 19 7.90 -1.60 -8.97
N VAL A 20 9.06 -1.36 -9.58
CA VAL A 20 9.24 -1.35 -11.05
C VAL A 20 8.87 -2.70 -11.66
N ASN A 21 9.45 -3.78 -11.14
CA ASN A 21 9.25 -5.10 -11.74
C ASN A 21 7.88 -5.68 -11.43
N PHE A 22 7.26 -5.33 -10.31
CA PHE A 22 5.90 -5.73 -9.97
C PHE A 22 4.89 -5.03 -10.90
N ALA A 23 5.07 -3.72 -11.14
CA ALA A 23 4.27 -2.97 -12.12
C ALA A 23 4.39 -3.58 -13.53
N ALA A 24 5.62 -3.87 -13.97
CA ALA A 24 5.89 -4.49 -15.26
C ALA A 24 5.32 -5.92 -15.37
N GLY A 25 5.38 -6.70 -14.29
CA GLY A 25 4.85 -8.06 -14.27
C GLY A 25 3.32 -8.11 -14.28
N LEU A 26 2.65 -7.14 -13.66
CA LEU A 26 1.21 -6.94 -13.81
C LEU A 26 0.86 -6.55 -15.26
N ALA A 27 1.59 -5.60 -15.84
CA ALA A 27 1.39 -5.18 -17.24
C ALA A 27 1.58 -6.32 -18.24
N LYS A 28 2.57 -7.20 -18.02
CA LYS A 28 2.76 -8.44 -18.80
C LYS A 28 1.52 -9.33 -18.81
N ARG A 29 0.70 -9.29 -17.76
CA ARG A 29 -0.58 -10.01 -17.64
C ARG A 29 -1.78 -9.23 -18.20
N LYS A 30 -1.53 -8.19 -19.01
CA LYS A 30 -2.54 -7.31 -19.59
C LYS A 30 -3.34 -6.50 -18.59
N ILE A 31 -2.78 -6.31 -17.39
CA ILE A 31 -3.37 -5.47 -16.34
C ILE A 31 -2.77 -4.08 -16.46
N LYS A 32 -3.61 -3.06 -16.69
CA LYS A 32 -3.10 -1.70 -16.93
C LYS A 32 -2.54 -1.09 -15.65
N THR A 33 -1.25 -0.75 -15.64
CA THR A 33 -0.55 -0.23 -14.46
C THR A 33 0.09 1.14 -14.66
N LEU A 34 0.04 1.95 -13.61
CA LEU A 34 0.77 3.22 -13.50
C LEU A 34 1.74 3.14 -12.32
N LEU A 35 3.04 3.31 -12.55
CA LEU A 35 4.03 3.48 -11.47
C LEU A 35 4.24 4.97 -11.18
N ILE A 36 4.10 5.39 -9.93
CA ILE A 36 4.42 6.75 -9.49
C ILE A 36 5.68 6.66 -8.64
N ASP A 37 6.75 7.30 -9.10
CA ASP A 37 7.99 7.46 -8.35
C ASP A 37 7.83 8.67 -7.40
N LEU A 38 7.82 8.43 -6.09
CA LEU A 38 7.80 9.48 -5.06
C LEU A 38 9.13 9.64 -4.35
N ASP A 39 10.16 8.85 -4.68
CA ASP A 39 11.47 9.04 -4.07
C ASP A 39 12.16 10.23 -4.74
N PRO A 40 12.55 11.30 -4.02
CA PRO A 40 13.32 12.39 -4.62
C PRO A 40 14.61 11.91 -5.30
N GLN A 41 15.18 10.78 -4.89
CA GLN A 41 16.34 10.19 -5.58
C GLN A 41 16.02 9.64 -6.97
N ALA A 42 14.73 9.61 -7.35
CA ALA A 42 14.23 9.20 -8.65
C ALA A 42 14.72 7.80 -9.08
N HIS A 43 14.90 6.90 -8.12
CA HIS A 43 15.49 5.59 -8.38
C HIS A 43 14.64 4.75 -9.34
N ALA A 44 13.30 4.79 -9.23
CA ALA A 44 12.43 4.07 -10.17
C ALA A 44 12.50 4.68 -11.57
N THR A 45 12.51 6.01 -11.65
CA THR A 45 12.66 6.76 -12.90
C THR A 45 13.97 6.37 -13.62
N LEU A 46 15.08 6.39 -12.90
CA LEU A 46 16.40 6.01 -13.40
C LEU A 46 16.47 4.52 -13.76
N TYR A 47 15.86 3.64 -12.95
CA TYR A 47 15.77 2.19 -13.22
C TYR A 47 15.11 1.93 -14.58
N LEU A 48 14.09 2.71 -14.94
CA LEU A 48 13.39 2.60 -16.22
C LEU A 48 14.16 3.22 -17.39
N GLY A 49 15.38 3.72 -17.19
CA GLY A 49 16.21 4.33 -18.22
C GLY A 49 15.71 5.69 -18.68
N TYR A 50 14.75 6.28 -17.96
CA TYR A 50 14.24 7.60 -18.29
C TYR A 50 15.18 8.67 -17.76
N LYS A 51 15.75 9.44 -18.68
CA LYS A 51 16.51 10.65 -18.38
C LYS A 51 15.58 11.81 -18.71
N ASP A 52 15.10 12.48 -17.67
CA ASP A 52 14.11 13.54 -17.85
C ASP A 52 14.70 14.70 -18.67
N GLN A 53 14.16 14.92 -19.85
CA GLN A 53 14.46 16.09 -20.69
C GLN A 53 13.39 17.19 -20.54
N SER A 54 12.33 16.91 -19.78
CA SER A 54 11.20 17.80 -19.55
C SER A 54 11.15 18.25 -18.08
N ASN A 55 10.17 19.08 -17.74
CA ASN A 55 9.82 19.37 -16.33
C ASN A 55 8.54 18.64 -15.90
N ASN A 56 8.09 17.62 -16.64
CA ASN A 56 6.84 16.93 -16.37
C ASN A 56 7.09 15.71 -15.47
N SER A 57 7.07 15.94 -14.15
CA SER A 57 7.27 14.95 -13.10
C SER A 57 6.24 15.12 -11.99
N VAL A 58 6.24 14.21 -11.01
CA VAL A 58 5.40 14.33 -9.80
C VAL A 58 5.57 15.71 -9.12
N LEU A 59 6.78 16.27 -9.12
CA LEU A 59 7.05 17.59 -8.55
C LEU A 59 6.13 18.66 -9.16
N LYS A 60 6.04 18.73 -10.48
CA LYS A 60 5.23 19.73 -11.18
C LYS A 60 3.73 19.47 -11.02
N ILE A 61 3.33 18.19 -10.95
CA ILE A 61 1.96 17.83 -10.61
C ILE A 61 1.60 18.36 -9.21
N PHE A 62 2.45 18.10 -8.22
CA PHE A 62 2.20 18.56 -6.86
C PHE A 62 2.19 20.08 -6.77
N ASP A 63 3.12 20.77 -7.45
CA ASP A 63 3.13 22.23 -7.55
C ASP A 63 1.81 22.78 -8.13
N ASN A 64 1.32 22.20 -9.23
CA ASN A 64 0.03 22.58 -9.81
C ASN A 64 -1.13 22.32 -8.85
N LEU A 65 -1.15 21.18 -8.15
CA LEU A 65 -2.18 20.87 -7.16
C LEU A 65 -2.17 21.84 -5.97
N ILE A 66 -1.00 22.29 -5.53
CA ILE A 66 -0.84 23.28 -4.46
C ILE A 66 -1.34 24.64 -4.91
N LYS A 67 -0.96 25.05 -6.13
CA LYS A 67 -1.36 26.34 -6.74
C LYS A 67 -2.78 26.34 -7.31
N ASN A 68 -3.48 25.21 -7.26
CA ASN A 68 -4.78 24.99 -7.89
C ASN A 68 -4.79 25.33 -9.39
N ILE A 69 -3.68 25.04 -10.08
CA ILE A 69 -3.57 25.16 -11.53
C ILE A 69 -4.18 23.89 -12.17
N GLU A 70 -5.03 24.08 -13.16
CA GLU A 70 -5.61 22.97 -13.92
C GLU A 70 -4.58 22.31 -14.84
N PHE A 71 -4.63 20.99 -14.95
CA PHE A 71 -3.76 20.20 -15.84
C PHE A 71 -4.41 18.87 -16.18
N ASP A 72 -4.05 18.31 -17.34
CA ASP A 72 -4.35 16.92 -17.70
C ASP A 72 -3.22 16.01 -17.15
N PRO A 73 -3.52 15.01 -16.31
CA PRO A 73 -2.50 14.07 -15.83
C PRO A 73 -1.76 13.34 -16.96
N LYS A 74 -2.36 13.17 -18.15
CA LYS A 74 -1.70 12.52 -19.30
C LYS A 74 -0.41 13.22 -19.72
N ASP A 75 -0.32 14.54 -19.56
CA ASP A 75 0.85 15.33 -19.94
C ASP A 75 2.10 14.98 -19.11
N TYR A 76 1.90 14.29 -17.99
CA TYR A 76 2.94 13.89 -17.05
C TYR A 76 3.17 12.38 -17.02
N ILE A 77 2.35 11.60 -17.73
CA ILE A 77 2.43 10.14 -17.74
C ILE A 77 3.25 9.68 -18.93
N ILE A 78 4.33 8.96 -18.65
CA ILE A 78 5.23 8.39 -19.65
C ILE A 78 4.80 6.95 -19.91
N SER A 79 4.40 6.67 -21.15
CA SER A 79 4.04 5.31 -21.57
C SER A 79 5.30 4.51 -21.91
N ARG A 80 5.57 3.42 -21.17
CA ARG A 80 6.62 2.46 -21.54
C ARG A 80 6.09 1.45 -22.56
N ASN A 81 4.86 1.00 -22.38
CA ASN A 81 4.09 0.16 -23.31
C ASN A 81 2.57 0.35 -23.03
N PRO A 82 1.65 -0.23 -23.83
CA PRO A 82 0.21 0.01 -23.68
C PRO A 82 -0.37 -0.31 -22.30
N GLU A 83 0.24 -1.26 -21.58
CA GLU A 83 -0.23 -1.69 -20.25
C GLU A 83 0.62 -1.17 -19.09
N PHE A 84 1.78 -0.55 -19.35
CA PHE A 84 2.68 -0.01 -18.33
C PHE A 84 3.06 1.43 -18.61
N SER A 85 2.64 2.32 -17.72
CA SER A 85 3.05 3.73 -17.71
C SER A 85 3.67 4.11 -16.37
N PHE A 86 4.38 5.24 -16.34
CA PHE A 86 4.94 5.77 -15.10
C PHE A 86 4.95 7.29 -15.05
N VAL A 87 5.01 7.85 -13.85
CA VAL A 87 5.27 9.27 -13.59
C VAL A 87 6.65 9.36 -12.92
N SER A 88 7.51 10.20 -13.47
CA SER A 88 8.88 10.40 -12.99
C SER A 88 8.94 11.21 -11.70
N SER A 89 10.04 11.06 -10.97
CA SER A 89 10.40 11.90 -9.82
C SER A 89 11.60 12.81 -10.15
N LYS A 90 11.86 13.77 -9.26
CA LYS A 90 13.00 14.69 -9.33
C LYS A 90 13.58 14.97 -7.93
N ILE A 91 14.86 15.32 -7.86
CA ILE A 91 15.55 15.60 -6.60
C ILE A 91 14.93 16.79 -5.85
N GLU A 92 14.40 17.77 -6.56
CA GLU A 92 13.73 18.94 -6.02
C GLU A 92 12.42 18.58 -5.28
N LEU A 93 11.88 17.36 -5.47
CA LEU A 93 10.75 16.86 -4.69
C LEU A 93 11.05 16.83 -3.18
N GLY A 94 12.32 16.64 -2.79
CA GLY A 94 12.72 16.68 -1.38
C GLY A 94 12.67 18.09 -0.77
N ALA A 95 12.90 19.13 -1.58
CA ALA A 95 12.72 20.52 -1.13
C ALA A 95 11.23 20.83 -0.93
N LEU A 96 10.38 20.38 -1.85
CA LEU A 96 8.92 20.49 -1.70
C LEU A 96 8.43 19.73 -0.44
N GLU A 97 8.94 18.53 -0.19
CA GLU A 97 8.61 17.77 1.03
C GLU A 97 8.87 18.57 2.31
N SER A 98 10.00 19.28 2.37
CA SER A 98 10.39 20.09 3.52
C SER A 98 9.40 21.25 3.73
N GLU A 99 9.00 21.93 2.65
CA GLU A 99 8.02 23.03 2.69
C GLU A 99 6.61 22.58 3.11
N LEU A 100 6.22 21.36 2.71
CA LEU A 100 4.87 20.85 2.93
C LEU A 100 4.65 20.23 4.30
N SER A 101 5.72 19.94 5.05
CA SER A 101 5.65 19.27 6.35
C SER A 101 4.80 20.00 7.40
N GLU A 102 4.57 21.31 7.23
CA GLU A 102 3.75 22.14 8.12
C GLU A 102 2.28 22.30 7.69
N LYS A 103 1.89 21.76 6.53
CA LYS A 103 0.58 22.02 5.90
C LYS A 103 -0.30 20.78 5.87
N SER A 104 -1.39 20.76 6.64
CA SER A 104 -2.28 19.59 6.80
C SER A 104 -2.92 19.10 5.50
N TYR A 105 -3.30 20.01 4.58
CA TYR A 105 -3.86 19.66 3.26
C TYR A 105 -2.89 18.88 2.39
N ALA A 106 -1.60 18.99 2.67
CA ALA A 106 -0.58 18.48 1.79
C ALA A 106 -0.51 16.94 1.86
N LEU A 107 -1.01 16.31 2.93
CA LEU A 107 -1.14 14.84 3.02
C LEU A 107 -2.10 14.24 1.97
N GLU A 108 -2.83 15.07 1.22
CA GLU A 108 -3.79 14.64 0.21
C GLU A 108 -3.33 14.86 -1.24
N LEU A 109 -2.10 15.34 -1.46
CA LEU A 109 -1.62 15.64 -2.81
C LEU A 109 -1.61 14.41 -3.71
N LEU A 110 -1.09 13.28 -3.21
CA LEU A 110 -1.08 12.05 -3.99
C LEU A 110 -2.49 11.51 -4.23
N LYS A 111 -3.39 11.63 -3.25
CA LYS A 111 -4.81 11.25 -3.41
C LYS A 111 -5.46 12.05 -4.53
N ARG A 112 -5.28 13.39 -4.54
CA ARG A 112 -5.79 14.28 -5.60
C ARG A 112 -5.21 13.94 -6.98
N LEU A 113 -3.94 13.57 -7.06
CA LEU A 113 -3.34 13.07 -8.30
C LEU A 113 -4.01 11.78 -8.75
N ILE A 114 -4.13 10.79 -7.85
CA ILE A 114 -4.74 9.50 -8.16
C ILE A 114 -6.19 9.66 -8.64
N GLU A 115 -6.99 10.50 -7.99
CA GLU A 115 -8.36 10.82 -8.41
C GLU A 115 -8.40 11.39 -9.84
N LYS A 116 -7.48 12.30 -10.18
CA LYS A 116 -7.36 12.82 -11.56
C LYS A 116 -7.02 11.73 -12.59
N THR A 117 -6.36 10.64 -12.20
CA THR A 117 -6.02 9.52 -13.10
C THR A 117 -7.16 8.51 -13.31
N GLU A 118 -8.27 8.60 -12.57
CA GLU A 118 -9.40 7.67 -12.69
C GLU A 118 -9.93 7.50 -14.13
N PRO A 119 -10.11 8.58 -14.93
CA PRO A 119 -10.58 8.45 -16.31
C PRO A 119 -9.62 7.69 -17.24
N LEU A 120 -8.38 7.44 -16.81
CA LEU A 120 -7.35 6.73 -17.57
C LEU A 120 -7.46 5.21 -17.43
N ASN A 121 -8.36 4.71 -16.59
CA ASN A 121 -8.69 3.30 -16.42
C ASN A 121 -7.49 2.42 -16.03
N PHE A 122 -6.60 2.93 -15.17
CA PHE A 122 -5.57 2.08 -14.55
C PHE A 122 -6.22 1.11 -13.55
N GLU A 123 -5.86 -0.17 -13.64
CA GLU A 123 -6.32 -1.17 -12.69
C GLU A 123 -5.52 -1.12 -11.40
N TYR A 124 -4.20 -0.91 -11.51
CA TYR A 124 -3.31 -0.72 -10.38
C TYR A 124 -2.44 0.53 -10.53
N ILE A 125 -2.35 1.29 -9.45
CA ILE A 125 -1.32 2.32 -9.27
C ILE A 125 -0.30 1.76 -8.30
N ILE A 126 0.95 1.70 -8.73
CA ILE A 126 2.09 1.29 -7.91
C ILE A 126 2.80 2.55 -7.45
N VAL A 127 3.11 2.65 -6.16
CA VAL A 127 3.82 3.81 -5.60
C VAL A 127 5.15 3.34 -5.02
N ASP A 128 6.26 3.86 -5.56
CA ASP A 128 7.60 3.68 -4.97
C ASP A 128 7.87 4.85 -4.02
N THR A 129 8.22 4.57 -2.77
CA THR A 129 8.39 5.59 -1.73
C THR A 129 9.85 5.79 -1.35
N PRO A 130 10.22 6.98 -0.84
CA PRO A 130 11.53 7.18 -0.22
C PRO A 130 11.75 6.24 0.98
N PRO A 131 13.01 6.05 1.43
CA PRO A 131 13.35 5.18 2.55
C PRO A 131 13.06 5.81 3.92
N ASN A 132 12.58 7.05 3.98
CA ASN A 132 12.22 7.71 5.23
C ASN A 132 10.69 7.64 5.43
N LEU A 133 10.26 7.96 6.64
CA LEU A 133 8.84 8.12 6.96
C LEU A 133 8.44 9.60 6.95
N GLY A 134 8.90 10.30 5.92
CA GLY A 134 8.55 11.69 5.69
C GLY A 134 7.14 11.83 5.10
N PHE A 135 6.86 13.07 4.73
CA PHE A 135 5.57 13.49 4.21
C PHE A 135 5.20 12.81 2.89
N LEU A 136 6.17 12.48 2.03
CA LEU A 136 5.92 11.76 0.77
C LEU A 136 5.45 10.31 1.03
N THR A 137 6.09 9.63 1.99
CA THR A 137 5.67 8.30 2.42
C THR A 137 4.29 8.33 3.09
N LEU A 138 4.00 9.35 3.89
CA LEU A 138 2.66 9.50 4.50
C LEU A 138 1.56 9.74 3.45
N ASN A 139 1.83 10.55 2.41
CA ASN A 139 0.93 10.69 1.26
C ASN A 139 0.64 9.33 0.61
N ALA A 140 1.69 8.54 0.37
CA ALA A 140 1.59 7.20 -0.21
C ALA A 140 0.77 6.23 0.65
N LEU A 141 0.94 6.29 1.97
CA LEU A 141 0.18 5.46 2.91
C LEU A 141 -1.30 5.89 2.99
N LYS A 142 -1.59 7.20 2.84
CA LYS A 142 -2.97 7.72 2.91
C LYS A 142 -3.88 7.25 1.80
N CYS A 143 -3.35 7.07 0.60
CA CYS A 143 -4.11 6.53 -0.53
C CYS A 143 -3.95 5.02 -0.71
N ALA A 144 -3.09 4.35 0.07
CA ALA A 144 -2.80 2.94 -0.13
C ALA A 144 -4.02 2.06 0.16
N ASP A 145 -4.30 1.15 -0.78
CA ASP A 145 -5.21 0.03 -0.53
C ASP A 145 -4.43 -1.16 0.02
N ILE A 146 -3.20 -1.30 -0.47
CA ILE A 146 -2.24 -2.32 -0.11
C ILE A 146 -0.91 -1.65 0.15
N VAL A 147 -0.24 -2.07 1.22
CA VAL A 147 1.16 -1.76 1.48
C VAL A 147 1.96 -3.06 1.39
N ILE A 148 2.90 -3.13 0.43
CA ILE A 148 3.86 -4.24 0.33
C ILE A 148 5.15 -3.78 1.02
N ILE A 149 5.56 -4.52 2.06
CA ILE A 149 6.77 -4.25 2.83
C ILE A 149 7.86 -5.25 2.42
N PRO A 150 8.90 -4.83 1.68
CA PRO A 150 10.06 -5.67 1.41
C PRO A 150 10.84 -5.94 2.70
N LEU A 151 11.18 -7.19 2.98
CA LEU A 151 11.91 -7.62 4.17
C LEU A 151 13.19 -8.33 3.78
N GLU A 152 14.33 -7.84 4.24
CA GLU A 152 15.54 -8.66 4.25
C GLU A 152 15.47 -9.68 5.38
N CYS A 153 16.17 -10.80 5.28
CA CYS A 153 16.35 -11.71 6.41
C CYS A 153 17.26 -11.05 7.45
N SER A 154 16.68 -10.28 8.37
CA SER A 154 17.38 -9.60 9.45
C SER A 154 16.46 -9.39 10.64
N ILE A 155 17.03 -9.32 11.86
CA ILE A 155 16.27 -9.10 13.10
C ILE A 155 15.53 -7.75 13.06
N PHE A 156 16.14 -6.73 12.44
CA PHE A 156 15.57 -5.38 12.33
C PHE A 156 14.42 -5.26 11.33
N SER A 157 14.30 -6.20 10.38
CA SER A 157 13.28 -6.14 9.33
C SER A 157 11.86 -6.19 9.90
N LEU A 158 11.64 -7.00 10.94
CA LEU A 158 10.35 -7.06 11.64
C LEU A 158 10.04 -5.78 12.40
N GLN A 159 11.02 -5.23 13.10
CA GLN A 159 10.84 -3.99 13.85
C GLN A 159 10.46 -2.82 12.95
N GLY A 160 11.09 -2.69 11.77
CA GLY A 160 10.74 -1.67 10.77
C GLY A 160 9.30 -1.81 10.26
N SER A 161 8.83 -3.04 10.03
CA SER A 161 7.43 -3.32 9.68
C SER A 161 6.47 -2.91 10.80
N GLU A 162 6.76 -3.26 12.05
CA GLU A 162 5.90 -2.91 13.18
C GLU A 162 5.86 -1.40 13.43
N ASN A 163 6.98 -0.69 13.24
CA ASN A 163 7.00 0.77 13.27
C ASN A 163 6.10 1.36 12.18
N LEU A 164 6.19 0.87 10.94
CA LEU A 164 5.35 1.36 9.84
C LEU A 164 3.85 1.18 10.16
N LYS A 165 3.46 0.00 10.67
CA LYS A 165 2.08 -0.26 11.12
C LYS A 165 1.66 0.68 12.26
N LYS A 166 2.52 0.92 13.24
CA LYS A 166 2.27 1.87 14.34
C LYS A 166 2.05 3.29 13.83
N ILE A 167 2.78 3.73 12.82
CA ILE A 167 2.54 5.06 12.23
C ILE A 167 1.20 5.07 11.51
N VAL A 168 0.88 4.05 10.72
CA VAL A 168 -0.46 3.98 10.11
C VAL A 168 -1.57 4.00 11.17
N SER A 169 -1.36 3.39 12.33
CA SER A 169 -2.32 3.47 13.44
C SER A 169 -2.38 4.85 14.10
N LEU A 170 -1.25 5.53 14.29
CA LEU A 170 -1.21 6.88 14.88
C LEU A 170 -2.02 7.91 14.07
N PHE A 171 -2.07 7.74 12.75
CA PHE A 171 -2.88 8.59 11.86
C PHE A 171 -4.23 7.94 11.51
N GLY A 172 -4.70 6.95 12.28
CA GLY A 172 -5.92 6.18 12.02
C GLY A 172 -7.18 7.01 11.82
N ASP A 173 -7.31 8.12 12.55
CA ASP A 173 -8.40 9.11 12.44
C ASP A 173 -8.39 9.88 11.09
N TYR A 174 -7.26 9.90 10.39
CA TYR A 174 -7.09 10.56 9.08
C TYR A 174 -7.27 9.59 7.89
N TYR A 175 -7.28 8.28 8.15
CA TYR A 175 -7.42 7.26 7.14
C TYR A 175 -8.87 6.76 7.10
N GLU A 176 -9.60 7.09 6.03
CA GLU A 176 -10.94 6.52 5.74
C GLU A 176 -10.90 4.98 5.58
N LYS A 177 -9.69 4.45 5.34
CA LYS A 177 -9.45 3.08 4.90
C LYS A 177 -8.18 2.54 5.50
N LEU A 178 -8.23 1.32 6.01
CA LEU A 178 -7.03 0.62 6.44
C LEU A 178 -6.39 -0.16 5.30
N PRO A 179 -5.11 0.09 4.97
CA PRO A 179 -4.44 -0.68 3.94
C PRO A 179 -4.21 -2.12 4.39
N LEU A 180 -4.26 -3.04 3.44
CA LEU A 180 -3.79 -4.40 3.62
C LEU A 180 -2.27 -4.44 3.61
N PHE A 181 -1.66 -4.89 4.70
CA PHE A 181 -0.23 -5.11 4.73
C PHE A 181 0.11 -6.50 4.18
N PHE A 182 1.00 -6.53 3.21
CA PHE A 182 1.69 -7.71 2.74
C PHE A 182 3.18 -7.57 3.01
N HIS A 183 3.85 -8.70 3.21
CA HIS A 183 5.30 -8.73 3.41
C HIS A 183 5.93 -9.58 2.32
N LEU A 184 7.09 -9.18 1.84
CA LEU A 184 7.82 -9.95 0.84
C LEU A 184 9.28 -10.05 1.21
N ILE A 185 9.77 -11.27 1.40
CA ILE A 185 11.20 -11.47 1.67
C ILE A 185 12.00 -11.22 0.39
N THR A 186 13.02 -10.37 0.48
CA THR A 186 13.91 -10.01 -0.62
C THR A 186 15.34 -10.43 -0.34
N MET A 187 16.17 -10.40 -1.39
CA MET A 187 17.60 -10.76 -1.33
C MET A 187 17.84 -12.15 -0.73
N PHE A 188 16.89 -13.06 -0.90
CA PHE A 188 16.93 -14.38 -0.27
C PHE A 188 18.06 -15.22 -0.86
N ASP A 189 18.96 -15.70 0.01
CA ASP A 189 19.93 -16.73 -0.33
C ASP A 189 19.46 -18.09 0.18
N LYS A 190 19.12 -18.98 -0.77
CA LYS A 190 18.69 -20.35 -0.48
C LYS A 190 19.80 -21.25 0.06
N ARG A 191 21.06 -20.84 0.00
CA ARG A 191 22.20 -21.61 0.55
C ARG A 191 22.38 -21.32 2.04
N SER A 192 22.03 -20.12 2.47
CA SER A 192 22.07 -19.71 3.88
C SER A 192 21.06 -20.46 4.74
N ASN A 193 21.54 -21.15 5.78
CA ASN A 193 20.68 -21.80 6.76
C ASN A 193 19.89 -20.78 7.59
N PHE A 194 20.51 -19.64 7.90
CA PHE A 194 19.85 -18.54 8.60
C PHE A 194 18.62 -18.04 7.84
N ASN A 195 18.74 -17.83 6.52
CA ASN A 195 17.60 -17.38 5.69
C ASN A 195 16.46 -18.40 5.69
N LYS A 196 16.77 -19.70 5.58
CA LYS A 196 15.76 -20.76 5.64
C LYS A 196 15.06 -20.80 7.00
N GLU A 197 15.80 -20.66 8.09
CA GLU A 197 15.23 -20.64 9.44
C GLU A 197 14.37 -19.38 9.66
N PHE A 198 14.85 -18.22 9.23
CA PHE A 198 14.12 -16.96 9.28
C PHE A 198 12.80 -17.07 8.52
N LEU A 199 12.81 -17.58 7.29
CA LEU A 199 11.60 -17.82 6.49
C LEU A 199 10.59 -18.68 7.26
N ARG A 200 11.01 -19.84 7.78
CA ARG A 200 10.14 -20.74 8.56
C ARG A 200 9.54 -20.09 9.81
N LYS A 201 10.26 -19.17 10.46
CA LYS A 201 9.77 -18.42 11.62
C LYS A 201 8.73 -17.38 11.18
N ILE A 202 9.04 -16.62 10.14
CA ILE A 202 8.17 -15.54 9.64
C ILE A 202 6.87 -16.07 9.07
N GLU A 203 6.90 -17.20 8.36
CA GLU A 203 5.70 -17.88 7.83
C GLU A 203 4.69 -18.24 8.92
N LYS A 204 5.12 -18.38 10.18
CA LYS A 204 4.24 -18.67 11.32
C LYS A 204 3.69 -17.42 12.02
N ILE A 205 4.27 -16.25 11.75
CA ILE A 205 3.96 -14.99 12.44
C ILE A 205 3.21 -14.02 11.52
N ILE A 206 3.48 -14.04 10.21
CA ILE A 206 2.93 -13.10 9.24
C ILE A 206 1.92 -13.79 8.33
N ASP A 207 0.65 -13.42 8.45
CA ASP A 207 -0.45 -13.99 7.65
C ASP A 207 -0.31 -13.67 6.15
N ASN A 208 -0.02 -12.41 5.81
CA ASN A 208 0.05 -11.92 4.44
C ASN A 208 1.48 -11.92 3.86
N LEU A 209 2.27 -12.95 4.19
CA LEU A 209 3.59 -13.14 3.59
C LEU A 209 3.46 -13.62 2.14
N LEU A 210 3.96 -12.85 1.18
CA LEU A 210 4.00 -13.24 -0.23
C LEU A 210 5.09 -14.29 -0.48
N SER A 211 4.77 -15.25 -1.36
CA SER A 211 5.65 -16.37 -1.69
C SER A 211 5.80 -16.55 -3.20
N PRO A 212 6.98 -16.97 -3.69
CA PRO A 212 8.21 -17.26 -2.96
C PRO A 212 8.97 -15.99 -2.55
N PRO A 213 9.95 -16.09 -1.61
CA PRO A 213 10.94 -15.05 -1.42
C PRO A 213 11.67 -14.70 -2.72
N VAL A 214 11.90 -13.41 -2.98
CA VAL A 214 12.68 -12.97 -4.13
C VAL A 214 14.16 -13.16 -3.85
N ARG A 215 14.81 -14.00 -4.65
CA ARG A 215 16.22 -14.37 -4.47
C ARG A 215 17.15 -13.22 -4.81
N ASN A 216 18.30 -13.18 -4.16
CA ASN A 216 19.39 -12.33 -4.62
C ASN A 216 19.80 -12.74 -6.04
N ASN A 217 19.75 -11.81 -6.98
CA ASN A 217 19.96 -12.09 -8.40
C ASN A 217 20.69 -10.93 -9.09
N ILE A 218 21.79 -11.25 -9.77
CA ILE A 218 22.61 -10.25 -10.49
C ILE A 218 21.85 -9.60 -11.66
N HIS A 219 20.97 -10.33 -12.33
CA HIS A 219 20.21 -9.82 -13.47
C HIS A 219 19.20 -8.73 -13.07
N LEU A 220 18.75 -8.69 -11.81
CA LEU A 220 17.93 -7.57 -11.33
C LEU A 220 18.73 -6.26 -11.26
N LYS A 221 20.03 -6.35 -10.95
CA LYS A 221 20.95 -5.19 -10.94
C LYS A 221 21.33 -4.77 -12.35
N GLU A 222 21.63 -5.73 -13.21
CA GLU A 222 21.91 -5.48 -14.64
C GLU A 222 20.72 -4.83 -15.34
N ALA A 223 19.50 -5.32 -15.09
CA ALA A 223 18.27 -4.75 -15.64
C ALA A 223 18.14 -3.27 -15.27
N SER A 224 18.32 -2.93 -13.97
CA SER A 224 18.34 -1.55 -13.49
C SER A 224 19.40 -0.70 -14.20
N TYR A 225 20.61 -1.22 -14.35
CA TYR A 225 21.72 -0.51 -14.99
C TYR A 225 21.44 -0.22 -16.48
N LEU A 226 20.77 -1.15 -17.16
CA LEU A 226 20.43 -1.06 -18.58
C LEU A 226 19.15 -0.27 -18.86
N GLY A 227 18.46 0.26 -17.84
CA GLY A 227 17.20 0.96 -18.03
C GLY A 227 16.04 0.03 -18.41
N LYS A 228 16.13 -1.26 -18.05
CA LYS A 228 15.18 -2.33 -18.44
C LYS A 228 14.51 -2.92 -17.22
N THR A 229 13.25 -3.30 -17.35
CA THR A 229 12.60 -4.22 -16.41
C THR A 229 13.26 -5.60 -16.50
N ILE A 230 13.12 -6.43 -15.47
CA ILE A 230 13.67 -7.79 -15.47
C ILE A 230 13.09 -8.65 -16.59
N PHE A 231 11.84 -8.37 -16.99
CA PHE A 231 11.16 -9.09 -18.07
C PHE A 231 11.65 -8.70 -19.45
N GLU A 232 12.15 -7.47 -19.62
CA GLU A 232 12.80 -7.02 -20.86
C GLU A 232 14.28 -7.42 -20.92
N HIS A 233 14.95 -7.49 -19.77
CA HIS A 233 16.35 -7.88 -19.68
C HIS A 233 16.56 -9.39 -19.81
N ASN A 234 15.92 -10.17 -18.93
CA ASN A 234 16.06 -11.62 -18.91
C ASN A 234 14.82 -12.28 -18.26
N PRO A 235 13.75 -12.55 -19.05
CA PRO A 235 12.49 -13.07 -18.52
C PRO A 235 12.58 -14.50 -17.97
N PHE A 236 13.64 -15.25 -18.31
CA PHE A 236 13.83 -16.64 -17.86
C PHE A 236 14.72 -16.74 -16.62
N CYS A 237 15.32 -15.64 -16.17
CA CYS A 237 16.15 -15.67 -14.98
C CYS A 237 15.33 -15.95 -13.71
N ARG A 238 16.02 -16.43 -12.68
CA ARG A 238 15.42 -16.72 -11.37
C ARG A 238 14.68 -15.53 -10.76
N GLY A 239 15.18 -14.31 -10.93
CA GLY A 239 14.55 -13.09 -10.41
C GLY A 239 13.21 -12.79 -11.08
N ALA A 240 13.13 -12.91 -12.41
CA ALA A 240 11.87 -12.77 -13.15
C ALA A 240 10.84 -13.82 -12.71
N GLN A 241 11.26 -15.09 -12.60
CA GLN A 241 10.40 -16.18 -12.15
C GLN A 241 9.89 -15.98 -10.72
N ASP A 242 10.73 -15.47 -9.82
CA ASP A 242 10.32 -15.20 -8.43
C ASP A 242 9.24 -14.11 -8.40
N ILE A 243 9.47 -13.00 -9.10
CA ILE A 243 8.52 -11.87 -9.16
C ILE A 243 7.21 -12.30 -9.82
N GLU A 244 7.26 -13.08 -10.89
CA GLU A 244 6.07 -13.60 -11.57
C GLU A 244 5.21 -14.46 -10.64
N LYS A 245 5.84 -15.34 -9.85
CA LYS A 245 5.14 -16.17 -8.85
C LYS A 245 4.61 -15.36 -7.67
N VAL A 246 5.37 -14.35 -7.22
CA VAL A 246 4.91 -13.41 -6.18
C VAL A 246 3.65 -12.67 -6.63
N ILE A 247 3.60 -12.24 -7.90
CA ILE A 247 2.40 -11.59 -8.46
C ILE A 247 1.22 -12.58 -8.49
N GLU A 248 1.45 -13.85 -8.85
CA GLU A 248 0.39 -14.88 -8.82
C GLU A 248 -0.16 -15.10 -7.41
N ASP A 249 0.72 -15.26 -6.42
CA ASP A 249 0.34 -15.42 -5.02
C ASP A 249 -0.42 -14.18 -4.52
N PHE A 250 0.09 -12.98 -4.84
CA PHE A 250 -0.57 -11.72 -4.51
C PHE A 250 -1.99 -11.65 -5.09
N LEU A 251 -2.15 -11.88 -6.40
CA LEU A 251 -3.46 -11.83 -7.06
C LEU A 251 -4.41 -12.91 -6.51
N LYS A 252 -3.90 -14.09 -6.16
CA LYS A 252 -4.69 -15.16 -5.53
C LYS A 252 -5.17 -14.75 -4.13
N LYS A 253 -4.28 -14.21 -3.30
CA LYS A 253 -4.60 -13.75 -1.94
C LYS A 253 -5.61 -12.60 -1.98
N ILE A 254 -5.40 -11.63 -2.87
CA ILE A 254 -6.24 -10.45 -2.91
C ILE A 254 -7.65 -10.70 -3.46
N LYS A 255 -7.84 -11.76 -4.26
CA LYS A 255 -9.17 -12.25 -4.66
C LYS A 255 -10.00 -12.79 -3.49
N ARG A 256 -9.35 -13.21 -2.40
CA ARG A 256 -10.01 -13.75 -1.19
C ARG A 256 -10.33 -12.68 -0.15
N ILE A 257 -9.99 -11.42 -0.42
CA ILE A 257 -10.17 -10.32 0.52
C ILE A 257 -11.25 -9.39 -0.02
N ARG A 258 -12.24 -9.09 0.81
CA ARG A 258 -13.36 -8.19 0.51
C ARG A 258 -13.19 -6.87 1.26
N ALA A 259 -13.54 -5.78 0.61
CA ALA A 259 -13.69 -4.50 1.30
C ALA A 259 -15.06 -4.46 1.95
N VAL A 260 -15.12 -4.05 3.21
CA VAL A 260 -16.37 -3.92 3.98
C VAL A 260 -16.43 -2.50 4.52
N ASP A 261 -17.51 -1.81 4.18
CA ASP A 261 -17.83 -0.48 4.68
C ASP A 261 -18.67 -0.60 5.95
N PHE A 262 -18.06 -0.31 7.09
CA PHE A 262 -18.75 -0.21 8.36
C PHE A 262 -19.25 1.22 8.55
N SER A 263 -20.49 1.38 8.97
CA SER A 263 -21.05 2.71 9.23
C SER A 263 -21.88 2.73 10.50
N CYS A 264 -21.86 3.87 11.19
CA CYS A 264 -22.59 4.08 12.43
C CYS A 264 -23.26 5.46 12.43
N GLU A 265 -24.52 5.52 12.83
CA GLU A 265 -25.25 6.77 13.02
C GLU A 265 -25.19 7.19 14.49
N ALA A 266 -24.32 8.16 14.78
CA ALA A 266 -24.22 8.76 16.11
C ALA A 266 -23.79 10.23 15.97
N HIS A 267 -24.78 11.11 15.87
CA HIS A 267 -24.60 12.52 15.53
C HIS A 267 -23.83 13.33 16.58
N SER A 268 -23.97 12.96 17.86
CA SER A 268 -23.32 13.60 19.01
C SER A 268 -22.02 12.92 19.43
N ALA A 269 -21.66 11.79 18.82
CA ALA A 269 -20.46 11.05 19.19
C ALA A 269 -19.21 11.89 18.93
N GLN A 270 -18.24 11.84 19.85
CA GLN A 270 -16.93 12.47 19.63
C GLN A 270 -15.97 11.48 18.97
N LYS A 271 -16.02 10.21 19.37
CA LYS A 271 -15.17 9.17 18.78
C LYS A 271 -15.88 7.82 18.74
N ILE A 272 -15.73 7.14 17.62
CA ILE A 272 -16.28 5.79 17.41
C ILE A 272 -15.18 4.85 16.96
N TYR A 273 -15.09 3.69 17.59
CA TYR A 273 -14.19 2.62 17.19
C TYR A 273 -14.96 1.40 16.74
N LEU A 274 -14.50 0.80 15.64
CA LEU A 274 -14.91 -0.52 15.24
C LEU A 274 -14.09 -1.57 16.01
N VAL A 275 -14.76 -2.51 16.67
CA VAL A 275 -14.12 -3.59 17.43
C VAL A 275 -14.74 -4.93 17.07
N GLY A 276 -13.91 -5.97 16.94
CA GLY A 276 -14.38 -7.28 16.54
C GLY A 276 -13.28 -8.32 16.44
N ASP A 277 -13.60 -9.48 15.88
CA ASP A 277 -12.67 -10.61 15.76
C ASP A 277 -11.37 -10.22 15.03
N PHE A 278 -11.44 -9.36 14.02
CA PHE A 278 -10.29 -8.90 13.21
C PHE A 278 -9.31 -7.95 13.92
N ASN A 279 -9.67 -7.45 15.10
CA ASN A 279 -8.76 -6.64 15.93
C ASN A 279 -8.71 -7.12 17.38
N ASN A 280 -9.07 -8.39 17.61
CA ASN A 280 -9.08 -9.04 18.91
C ASN A 280 -9.92 -8.27 19.94
N TRP A 281 -11.02 -7.65 19.52
CA TRP A 281 -11.92 -6.89 20.40
C TRP A 281 -11.24 -5.74 21.16
N GLN A 282 -10.18 -5.18 20.59
CA GLN A 282 -9.44 -4.07 21.19
C GLN A 282 -9.77 -2.75 20.51
N ARG A 283 -9.92 -1.69 21.31
CA ARG A 283 -9.92 -0.31 20.82
C ARG A 283 -8.53 0.01 20.27
N ARG A 284 -8.44 0.27 18.97
CA ARG A 284 -7.20 0.69 18.33
C ARG A 284 -7.45 1.86 17.38
N GLU A 285 -6.53 2.81 17.34
CA GLU A 285 -6.64 4.05 16.57
C GLU A 285 -6.83 3.77 15.07
N GLU A 286 -6.20 2.73 14.52
CA GLU A 286 -6.40 2.35 13.13
C GLU A 286 -7.87 2.01 12.81
N TYR A 287 -8.65 1.50 13.77
CA TYR A 287 -10.07 1.15 13.59
C TYR A 287 -11.05 2.25 14.03
N ALA A 288 -10.57 3.46 14.32
CA ALA A 288 -11.44 4.61 14.52
C ALA A 288 -12.20 4.93 13.21
N LEU A 289 -13.50 5.19 13.33
CA LEU A 289 -14.33 5.63 12.21
C LEU A 289 -14.06 7.11 11.95
N VAL A 290 -14.18 7.51 10.68
CA VAL A 290 -14.05 8.89 10.24
C VAL A 290 -15.44 9.45 9.94
N ARG A 291 -15.70 10.69 10.34
CA ARG A 291 -16.98 11.36 10.06
C ARG A 291 -16.96 11.95 8.64
N LYS A 292 -17.87 11.50 7.79
CA LYS A 292 -18.01 11.98 6.40
C LYS A 292 -19.49 12.14 6.05
N ASN A 293 -19.86 13.32 5.54
CA ASN A 293 -21.25 13.66 5.17
C ASN A 293 -22.26 13.34 6.28
N GLY A 294 -21.91 13.66 7.54
CA GLY A 294 -22.77 13.44 8.71
C GLY A 294 -22.77 12.02 9.29
N ARG A 295 -22.18 11.03 8.61
CA ARG A 295 -22.14 9.62 9.05
C ARG A 295 -20.72 9.19 9.44
N TRP A 296 -20.60 8.34 10.46
CA TRP A 296 -19.32 7.71 10.81
C TRP A 296 -19.10 6.49 9.95
N GLN A 297 -17.91 6.38 9.34
CA GLN A 297 -17.61 5.29 8.40
C GLN A 297 -16.18 4.80 8.54
N LYS A 298 -15.96 3.51 8.27
CA LYS A 298 -14.62 2.93 8.11
C LYS A 298 -14.64 1.80 7.11
N LYS A 299 -13.72 1.84 6.15
CA LYS A 299 -13.48 0.73 5.23
C LYS A 299 -12.40 -0.19 5.77
N VAL A 300 -12.75 -1.46 5.95
CA VAL A 300 -11.82 -2.52 6.40
C VAL A 300 -11.78 -3.63 5.38
N TYR A 301 -10.59 -4.15 5.12
CA TYR A 301 -10.40 -5.32 4.27
C TYR A 301 -10.33 -6.59 5.10
N LEU A 302 -11.25 -7.51 4.84
CA LEU A 302 -11.35 -8.76 5.58
C LEU A 302 -11.25 -9.95 4.60
N PRO A 303 -10.46 -10.99 4.93
CA PRO A 303 -10.54 -12.27 4.25
C PRO A 303 -11.95 -12.83 4.26
N LYS A 304 -12.22 -13.80 3.39
CA LYS A 304 -13.44 -14.62 3.50
C LYS A 304 -13.52 -15.27 4.88
N GLY A 305 -14.71 -15.21 5.49
CA GLY A 305 -14.95 -15.75 6.82
C GLY A 305 -16.17 -15.16 7.50
N LYS A 306 -16.40 -15.57 8.75
CA LYS A 306 -17.39 -14.97 9.64
C LYS A 306 -16.68 -14.13 10.69
N TYR A 307 -17.19 -12.93 10.92
CA TYR A 307 -16.63 -11.96 11.85
C TYR A 307 -17.73 -11.39 12.72
N ARG A 308 -17.48 -11.35 14.03
CA ARG A 308 -18.32 -10.66 14.99
C ARG A 308 -17.73 -9.30 15.29
N TYR A 309 -18.59 -8.30 15.43
CA TYR A 309 -18.16 -6.93 15.73
C TYR A 309 -19.22 -6.13 16.49
N LYS A 310 -18.75 -5.03 17.09
CA LYS A 310 -19.51 -3.97 17.76
C LYS A 310 -18.84 -2.62 17.49
N PHE A 311 -19.51 -1.55 17.91
CA PHE A 311 -18.93 -0.22 18.02
C PHE A 311 -18.63 0.11 19.47
N ILE A 312 -17.62 0.94 19.69
CA ILE A 312 -17.43 1.67 20.96
C ILE A 312 -17.64 3.15 20.65
N ILE A 313 -18.73 3.72 21.15
CA ILE A 313 -19.11 5.12 21.00
C ILE A 313 -18.82 5.83 22.32
N ASP A 314 -17.86 6.75 22.34
CA ASP A 314 -17.47 7.52 23.53
C ASP A 314 -17.28 6.65 24.80
N ASN A 315 -16.53 5.55 24.63
CA ASN A 315 -16.24 4.51 25.65
C ASN A 315 -17.39 3.58 26.03
N THR A 316 -18.54 3.68 25.36
CA THR A 316 -19.69 2.80 25.59
C THR A 316 -19.84 1.82 24.45
N TRP A 317 -20.06 0.54 24.77
CA TRP A 317 -20.33 -0.49 23.77
C TRP A 317 -21.69 -0.26 23.12
N ALA A 318 -21.73 -0.33 21.79
CA ALA A 318 -22.92 -0.16 20.99
C ALA A 318 -23.00 -1.25 19.91
N HIS A 319 -24.22 -1.66 19.60
CA HIS A 319 -24.49 -2.62 18.54
C HIS A 319 -24.63 -1.89 17.20
N ASP A 320 -24.40 -2.61 16.10
CA ASP A 320 -24.78 -2.10 14.79
C ASP A 320 -26.27 -2.34 14.58
N ASN A 321 -27.09 -1.32 14.84
CA ASN A 321 -28.54 -1.39 14.67
C ASN A 321 -28.96 -1.58 13.21
N SER A 322 -28.07 -1.29 12.25
CA SER A 322 -28.34 -1.48 10.82
C SER A 322 -28.07 -2.91 10.35
N ASN A 323 -27.36 -3.71 11.14
CA ASN A 323 -27.07 -5.10 10.81
C ASN A 323 -28.15 -6.05 11.40
N PRO A 324 -28.92 -6.76 10.56
CA PRO A 324 -29.93 -7.69 11.03
C PRO A 324 -29.34 -8.99 11.61
N TYR A 325 -28.10 -9.34 11.27
CA TYR A 325 -27.47 -10.59 11.69
C TYR A 325 -26.74 -10.44 13.02
N LYS A 326 -27.03 -11.35 13.96
CA LYS A 326 -26.60 -11.26 15.35
C LYS A 326 -26.19 -12.62 15.89
N GLU A 327 -25.23 -12.64 16.80
CA GLU A 327 -24.79 -13.82 17.56
C GLU A 327 -24.77 -13.48 19.04
N THR A 328 -25.41 -14.29 19.89
CA THR A 328 -25.42 -14.07 21.35
C THR A 328 -24.01 -14.04 21.91
N ASP A 329 -23.73 -13.07 22.78
CA ASP A 329 -22.48 -13.03 23.51
C ASP A 329 -22.60 -13.72 24.88
N ASN A 330 -21.45 -14.04 25.50
CA ASN A 330 -21.40 -14.72 26.79
C ASN A 330 -21.83 -13.83 27.99
N PHE A 331 -22.24 -12.59 27.74
CA PHE A 331 -22.56 -11.58 28.76
C PHE A 331 -24.03 -11.17 28.73
N GLY A 332 -24.89 -11.95 28.05
CA GLY A 332 -26.33 -11.70 27.97
C GLY A 332 -26.74 -10.67 26.90
N GLY A 333 -25.81 -10.25 26.05
CA GLY A 333 -26.05 -9.40 24.88
C GLY A 333 -25.89 -10.14 23.56
N TYR A 334 -25.61 -9.38 22.49
CA TYR A 334 -25.29 -9.94 21.17
C TYR A 334 -24.21 -9.14 20.45
N ASN A 335 -23.44 -9.80 19.61
CA ASN A 335 -22.54 -9.19 18.65
C ASN A 335 -23.21 -9.09 17.28
N SER A 336 -22.85 -8.09 16.49
CA SER A 336 -23.25 -8.01 15.08
C SER A 336 -22.43 -9.03 14.31
N LEU A 337 -23.07 -9.78 13.41
CA LEU A 337 -22.42 -10.84 12.63
C LEU A 337 -22.26 -10.42 11.18
N LEU A 338 -21.05 -10.57 10.65
CA LEU A 338 -20.70 -10.35 9.26
C LEU A 338 -20.24 -11.67 8.65
N SER A 339 -20.79 -12.06 7.51
CA SER A 339 -20.38 -13.25 6.76
C SER A 339 -19.92 -12.86 5.36
N LEU A 340 -18.72 -13.33 4.99
CA LEU A 340 -18.05 -13.07 3.71
C LEU A 340 -17.74 -14.40 3.00
N GLU A 341 -18.77 -15.23 2.73
CA GLU A 341 -18.56 -16.58 2.20
C GLU A 341 -18.45 -16.67 0.66
N ASP A 342 -18.91 -15.67 -0.08
CA ASP A 342 -18.96 -15.67 -1.56
C ASP A 342 -17.76 -15.04 -2.28
#